data_AF-A0A7V1BN48-F1
#
_entry.id   AF-A0A7V1BN48-F1
#
_cell.length_a   1.000
_cell.length_b   1.000
_cell.length_c   1.000
_cell.angle_alpha   90.00
_cell.angle_beta   90.00
_cell.angle_gamma   90.00
#
_symmetry.space_group_name_H-M   'P 1'
#
loop_
_entity.id
_entity.type
_entity.pdbx_description
1 polymer ?
#
loop_
_entity_poly.entity_id
_entity_poly.type
_entity_poly.pdbx_seq_one_letter_code
_entity_poly.pdbx_strand_id
1 'polypeptide(L)'
;MAVRSQADIRRTSAVFERDMSRHISIGAENMVLQLLEQTEGPDALLWDTCLSPVLPFQVDNIRLEATLDNMQCRYNLNALAGADETEQGYFARLVDRVSQESGISMPAGAQLAIAVSDWMNSETDDPVYRLEEPARVSGNRTMILASELNSVAGMTSEAWQALAPYVTAYPGSASPIDLERSNEVMQEVFADRPAAEQTPWFVRLQLTAEFGERRFYQCTLLDAPNGKVVLREQTACEP
;
A
#
# COMPACT_ATOMS: atom_id res chain seq x y z
N MET A 1 1.62 -31.73 -36.06
CA MET A 1 0.29 -31.17 -35.75
C MET A 1 -0.07 -31.26 -34.25
N ALA A 2 0.26 -32.35 -33.54
CA ALA A 2 -0.06 -32.49 -32.10
C ALA A 2 0.55 -31.42 -31.17
N VAL A 3 1.79 -30.96 -31.43
CA VAL A 3 2.46 -29.94 -30.59
C VAL A 3 1.78 -28.56 -30.64
N ARG A 4 1.21 -28.18 -31.80
CA ARG A 4 0.46 -26.92 -31.93
C ARG A 4 -0.84 -26.98 -31.11
N SER A 5 -1.57 -28.09 -31.20
CA SER A 5 -2.77 -28.32 -30.40
C SER A 5 -2.48 -28.31 -28.89
N GLN A 6 -1.35 -28.88 -28.44
CA GLN A 6 -0.95 -28.82 -27.03
C GLN A 6 -0.60 -27.39 -26.56
N ALA A 7 0.08 -26.60 -27.40
CA ALA A 7 0.39 -25.21 -27.08
C ALA A 7 -0.88 -24.34 -27.00
N ASP A 8 -1.82 -24.55 -27.91
CA ASP A 8 -3.09 -23.83 -27.92
C ASP A 8 -3.95 -24.20 -26.70
N ILE A 9 -4.01 -25.48 -26.33
CA ILE A 9 -4.69 -25.94 -25.09
C ILE A 9 -4.08 -25.27 -23.85
N ARG A 10 -2.75 -25.22 -23.74
CA ARG A 10 -2.06 -24.59 -22.60
C ARG A 10 -2.35 -23.10 -22.50
N ARG A 11 -2.40 -22.39 -23.64
CA ARG A 11 -2.75 -20.97 -23.69
C ARG A 11 -4.19 -20.73 -23.25
N THR A 12 -5.13 -21.50 -23.80
CA THR A 12 -6.55 -21.40 -23.41
C THR A 12 -6.75 -21.70 -21.92
N SER A 13 -6.07 -22.72 -21.38
CA SER A 13 -6.09 -23.03 -19.95
C SER A 13 -5.56 -21.86 -19.11
N ALA A 14 -4.43 -21.26 -19.50
CA ALA A 14 -3.86 -20.13 -18.77
C ALA A 14 -4.77 -18.88 -18.76
N VAL A 15 -5.44 -18.61 -19.87
CA VAL A 15 -6.44 -17.51 -19.95
C VAL A 15 -7.63 -17.81 -19.04
N PHE A 16 -8.17 -19.03 -19.12
CA PHE A 16 -9.30 -19.45 -18.29
C PHE A 16 -8.97 -19.40 -16.79
N GLU A 17 -7.82 -19.92 -16.37
CA GLU A 17 -7.37 -19.89 -14.97
C GLU A 17 -7.22 -18.45 -14.46
N ARG A 18 -6.66 -17.55 -15.28
CA ARG A 18 -6.54 -16.13 -14.92
C ARG A 18 -7.90 -15.45 -14.76
N ASP A 19 -8.82 -15.70 -15.68
CA ASP A 19 -10.18 -15.12 -15.64
C ASP A 19 -10.96 -15.66 -14.44
N MET A 20 -10.91 -16.97 -14.20
CA MET A 20 -11.54 -17.62 -13.06
C MET A 20 -10.95 -17.10 -11.74
N SER A 21 -9.62 -17.00 -11.63
CA SER A 21 -8.95 -16.40 -10.47
C SER A 21 -9.47 -14.99 -10.20
N ARG A 22 -9.55 -14.14 -11.24
CA ARG A 22 -10.06 -12.77 -11.10
C ARG A 22 -11.48 -12.76 -10.54
N HIS A 23 -12.37 -13.59 -11.07
CA HIS A 23 -13.77 -13.62 -10.62
C HIS A 23 -13.91 -14.10 -9.18
N ILE A 24 -13.16 -15.14 -8.79
CA ILE A 24 -13.19 -15.64 -7.42
C ILE A 24 -12.60 -14.62 -6.45
N SER A 25 -11.48 -13.98 -6.80
CA SER A 25 -10.88 -12.93 -5.98
C SER A 25 -11.81 -11.73 -5.79
N ILE A 26 -12.57 -11.33 -6.81
CA ILE A 26 -13.62 -10.29 -6.67
C ILE A 26 -14.73 -10.76 -5.72
N GLY A 27 -15.14 -12.02 -5.78
CA GLY A 27 -16.11 -12.58 -4.84
C GLY A 27 -15.62 -12.55 -3.39
N ALA A 28 -14.37 -12.96 -3.17
CA ALA A 28 -13.72 -12.93 -1.86
C ALA A 28 -13.57 -11.50 -1.32
N GLU A 29 -13.19 -10.56 -2.18
CA GLU A 29 -13.09 -9.14 -1.84
C GLU A 29 -14.45 -8.58 -1.38
N ASN A 30 -15.53 -8.86 -2.09
CA ASN A 30 -16.87 -8.42 -1.68
C ASN A 30 -17.31 -9.03 -0.34
N MET A 31 -16.97 -10.30 -0.09
CA MET A 31 -17.24 -10.95 1.19
C MET A 31 -16.49 -10.25 2.33
N VAL A 32 -15.21 -9.96 2.14
CA VAL A 32 -14.38 -9.24 3.12
C VAL A 32 -14.93 -7.84 3.36
N LEU A 33 -15.29 -7.12 2.30
CA LEU A 33 -15.83 -5.77 2.39
C LEU A 33 -17.13 -5.75 3.22
N GLN A 34 -18.03 -6.71 3.00
CA GLN A 34 -19.25 -6.85 3.80
C GLN A 34 -18.98 -7.16 5.28
N LEU A 35 -17.89 -7.88 5.61
CA LEU A 35 -17.48 -8.11 6.99
C LEU A 35 -16.92 -6.84 7.63
N LEU A 36 -16.10 -6.08 6.89
CA LEU A 36 -15.53 -4.82 7.35
C LEU A 36 -16.61 -3.75 7.58
N GLU A 37 -17.62 -3.66 6.71
CA GLU A 37 -18.77 -2.75 6.87
C GLU A 37 -19.56 -2.98 8.17
N GLN A 38 -19.58 -4.23 8.67
CA GLN A 38 -20.26 -4.59 9.92
C GLN A 38 -19.38 -4.40 11.16
N THR A 39 -18.10 -4.07 10.97
CA THR A 39 -17.13 -3.92 12.05
C THR A 39 -17.12 -2.47 12.52
N GLU A 40 -17.20 -2.24 13.84
CA GLU A 40 -17.32 -0.88 14.42
C GLU A 40 -16.03 -0.04 14.34
N GLY A 41 -14.92 -0.63 13.87
CA GLY A 41 -13.64 0.03 13.67
C GLY A 41 -12.45 -0.92 13.78
N PRO A 42 -11.20 -0.41 13.67
CA PRO A 42 -9.99 -1.21 13.80
C PRO A 42 -9.88 -1.93 15.16
N ASP A 43 -10.45 -1.35 16.23
CA ASP A 43 -10.39 -1.93 17.58
C ASP A 43 -11.28 -3.15 17.79
N ALA A 44 -12.23 -3.37 16.87
CA ALA A 44 -13.08 -4.55 16.87
C ALA A 44 -12.49 -5.72 16.05
N LEU A 45 -11.29 -5.56 15.49
CA LEU A 45 -10.59 -6.64 14.80
C LEU A 45 -10.18 -7.74 15.78
N LEU A 46 -10.20 -9.00 15.31
CA LEU A 46 -9.96 -10.18 16.13
C LEU A 46 -8.46 -10.47 16.40
N TRP A 47 -7.57 -9.60 15.94
CA TRP A 47 -6.13 -9.79 16.02
C TRP A 47 -5.45 -8.49 16.48
N ASP A 48 -4.35 -8.67 17.21
CA ASP A 48 -3.66 -7.58 17.92
C ASP A 48 -2.52 -6.96 17.10
N THR A 49 -2.37 -7.36 15.84
CA THR A 49 -1.31 -6.91 14.92
C THR A 49 -1.87 -6.12 13.75
N CYS A 50 -1.03 -5.38 13.03
CA CYS A 50 -1.46 -4.66 11.82
C CYS A 50 -1.90 -5.57 10.68
N LEU A 51 -1.27 -6.74 10.58
CA LEU A 51 -1.57 -7.75 9.59
C LEU A 51 -2.40 -8.86 10.23
N SER A 52 -3.49 -9.25 9.59
CA SER A 52 -4.30 -10.39 10.00
C SER A 52 -3.52 -11.70 9.88
N PRO A 53 -3.90 -12.76 10.61
CA PRO A 53 -3.48 -14.11 10.25
C PRO A 53 -3.93 -14.42 8.81
N VAL A 54 -3.24 -15.36 8.17
CA VAL A 54 -3.66 -15.88 6.86
C VAL A 54 -5.01 -16.57 7.02
N LEU A 55 -5.99 -16.12 6.24
CA LEU A 55 -7.35 -16.66 6.21
C LEU A 55 -7.48 -17.58 4.98
N PRO A 56 -7.34 -18.91 5.14
CA PRO A 56 -7.51 -19.84 4.03
C PRO A 56 -9.00 -20.12 3.80
N PHE A 57 -9.41 -20.16 2.54
CA PHE A 57 -10.73 -20.65 2.13
C PHE A 57 -10.63 -21.33 0.77
N GLN A 58 -11.69 -22.06 0.38
CA GLN A 58 -11.70 -22.83 -0.85
C GLN A 58 -12.99 -22.58 -1.62
N VAL A 59 -12.87 -22.30 -2.92
CA VAL A 59 -14.00 -22.10 -3.84
C VAL A 59 -13.76 -23.01 -5.03
N ASP A 60 -14.68 -23.93 -5.33
CA ASP A 60 -14.58 -24.85 -6.47
C ASP A 60 -13.22 -25.58 -6.57
N ASN A 61 -12.76 -26.10 -5.43
CA ASN A 61 -11.45 -26.75 -5.25
C ASN A 61 -10.21 -25.84 -5.40
N ILE A 62 -10.37 -24.54 -5.65
CA ILE A 62 -9.28 -23.57 -5.72
C ILE A 62 -9.01 -23.07 -4.31
N ARG A 63 -7.76 -23.17 -3.86
CA ARG A 63 -7.33 -22.63 -2.57
C ARG A 63 -7.13 -21.13 -2.72
N LEU A 64 -7.73 -20.38 -1.80
CA LEU A 64 -7.49 -18.96 -1.65
C LEU A 64 -6.95 -18.68 -0.26
N GLU A 65 -6.06 -17.70 -0.21
CA GLU A 65 -5.51 -17.15 1.02
C GLU A 65 -5.76 -15.65 1.01
N ALA A 66 -6.35 -15.14 2.09
CA ALA A 66 -6.54 -13.71 2.31
C ALA A 66 -5.72 -13.23 3.50
N THR A 67 -5.15 -12.04 3.40
CA THR A 67 -4.60 -11.29 4.53
C THR A 67 -5.07 -9.84 4.46
N LEU A 68 -5.37 -9.26 5.62
CA LEU A 68 -5.80 -7.87 5.77
C LEU A 68 -4.71 -7.10 6.51
N ASP A 69 -4.26 -6.00 5.92
CA ASP A 69 -3.29 -5.08 6.52
C ASP A 69 -4.00 -3.76 6.85
N ASN A 70 -3.95 -3.33 8.11
CA ASN A 70 -4.50 -2.05 8.55
C ASN A 70 -3.58 -0.90 8.11
N MET A 71 -4.06 -0.04 7.23
CA MET A 71 -3.24 1.05 6.68
C MET A 71 -2.93 2.14 7.72
N GLN A 72 -3.63 2.18 8.84
CA GLN A 72 -3.32 3.09 9.95
C GLN A 72 -2.05 2.69 10.70
N CYS A 73 -1.46 1.53 10.42
CA CYS A 73 -0.19 1.15 11.05
C CYS A 73 1.05 1.79 10.42
N ARG A 74 0.87 2.47 9.28
CA ARG A 74 1.92 3.06 8.46
C ARG A 74 1.59 4.53 8.22
N TYR A 75 2.62 5.34 7.97
CA TYR A 75 2.44 6.74 7.65
C TYR A 75 1.85 6.93 6.25
N ASN A 76 0.73 7.65 6.14
CA ASN A 76 0.13 7.97 4.85
C ASN A 76 0.90 9.10 4.16
N LEU A 77 1.59 8.80 3.06
CA LEU A 77 2.37 9.79 2.29
C LEU A 77 1.50 10.95 1.80
N ASN A 78 0.22 10.71 1.53
CA ASN A 78 -0.71 11.74 1.08
C ASN A 78 -1.03 12.80 2.14
N ALA A 79 -0.68 12.55 3.41
CA ALA A 79 -0.75 13.56 4.46
C ALA A 79 0.23 14.72 4.21
N LEU A 80 1.28 14.52 3.42
CA LEU A 80 2.23 15.57 3.04
C LEU A 80 1.70 16.55 1.98
N ALA A 81 0.58 16.24 1.33
CA ALA A 81 0.01 17.10 0.30
C ALA A 81 -0.56 18.39 0.92
N GLY A 82 0.20 19.49 0.86
CA GLY A 82 -0.16 20.75 1.49
C GLY A 82 0.00 20.76 3.01
N ALA A 83 0.87 19.88 3.54
CA ALA A 83 1.18 19.79 4.95
C ALA A 83 1.89 21.01 5.51
N ASP A 84 1.72 21.26 6.81
CA ASP A 84 2.51 22.25 7.56
C ASP A 84 3.89 21.69 7.96
N GLU A 85 4.73 22.56 8.53
CA GLU A 85 6.07 22.18 8.99
C GLU A 85 6.03 21.10 10.09
N THR A 86 4.95 21.03 10.86
CA THR A 86 4.78 20.04 11.93
C THR A 86 4.64 18.63 11.35
N GLU A 87 3.74 18.46 10.39
CA GLU A 87 3.48 17.18 9.71
C GLU A 87 4.69 16.74 8.88
N GLN A 88 5.32 17.67 8.15
CA GLN A 88 6.60 17.41 7.47
C GLN A 88 7.69 16.97 8.47
N GLY A 89 7.74 17.58 9.66
CA GLY A 89 8.67 17.22 10.72
C GLY A 89 8.44 15.82 11.29
N TYR A 90 7.20 15.33 11.34
CA TYR A 90 6.91 13.94 11.74
C TYR A 90 7.47 12.94 10.72
N PHE A 91 7.19 13.16 9.43
CA PHE A 91 7.73 12.31 8.37
C PHE A 91 9.26 12.36 8.29
N ALA A 92 9.85 13.54 8.46
CA ALA A 92 11.30 13.70 8.45
C ALA A 92 11.97 12.83 9.53
N ARG A 93 11.42 12.80 10.76
CA ARG A 93 11.94 11.95 11.83
C ARG A 93 11.82 10.46 11.52
N LEU A 94 10.75 10.04 10.84
CA LEU A 94 10.61 8.65 10.38
C LEU A 94 11.74 8.28 9.42
N VAL A 95 11.98 9.11 8.40
CA VAL A 95 13.03 8.87 7.40
C VAL A 95 14.41 8.82 8.06
N ASP A 96 14.72 9.77 8.94
CA ASP A 96 16.01 9.81 9.64
C ASP A 96 16.21 8.57 10.55
N ARG A 97 15.15 8.14 11.26
CA ARG A 97 15.18 6.93 12.10
C ARG A 97 15.42 5.67 11.27
N VAL A 98 14.69 5.51 10.16
CA VAL A 98 14.82 4.37 9.24
C VAL A 98 16.19 4.34 8.58
N SER A 99 16.73 5.49 8.16
CA SER A 99 18.09 5.58 7.60
C SER A 99 19.15 5.18 8.63
N GLN A 100 19.00 5.61 9.89
CA GLN A 100 19.90 5.24 10.98
C GLN A 100 19.88 3.74 11.27
N GLU A 101 18.70 3.12 11.34
CA GLU A 101 18.55 1.70 11.68
C GLU A 101 18.99 0.77 10.55
N SER A 102 18.62 1.10 9.31
CA SER A 102 18.95 0.29 8.13
C SER A 102 20.39 0.49 7.66
N GLY A 103 21.03 1.61 8.01
CA GLY A 103 22.34 2.01 7.48
C GLY A 103 22.31 2.39 6.00
N ILE A 104 21.12 2.54 5.40
CA ILE A 104 20.95 2.90 4.00
C ILE A 104 21.01 4.42 3.84
N SER A 105 21.78 4.88 2.86
CA SER A 105 21.86 6.29 2.51
C SER A 105 20.54 6.76 1.92
N MET A 106 19.91 7.75 2.57
CA MET A 106 18.69 8.41 2.10
C MET A 106 18.92 9.93 2.11
N PRO A 107 18.12 10.72 1.38
CA PRO A 107 18.06 12.17 1.58
C PRO A 107 17.72 12.47 3.05
N ALA A 108 18.16 13.62 3.55
CA ALA A 108 17.74 14.08 4.88
C ALA A 108 16.21 14.10 4.95
N GLY A 109 15.62 13.66 6.06
CA GLY A 109 14.17 13.51 6.18
C GLY A 109 13.40 14.78 5.84
N ALA A 110 13.91 15.95 6.24
CA ALA A 110 13.31 17.24 5.91
C ALA A 110 13.33 17.53 4.40
N GLN A 111 14.41 17.16 3.70
CA GLN A 111 14.51 17.32 2.25
C GLN A 111 13.55 16.38 1.53
N LEU A 112 13.45 15.13 1.99
CA LEU A 112 12.51 14.16 1.40
C LEU A 112 11.05 14.58 1.64
N ALA A 113 10.72 15.11 2.81
CA ALA A 113 9.38 15.62 3.12
C ALA A 113 8.92 16.69 2.11
N ILE A 114 9.80 17.66 1.83
CA ILE A 114 9.55 18.71 0.84
C ILE A 114 9.42 18.10 -0.57
N ALA A 115 10.36 17.24 -0.97
CA ALA A 115 10.34 16.62 -2.29
C ALA A 115 9.06 15.79 -2.54
N VAL A 116 8.54 15.11 -1.51
CA VAL A 116 7.27 14.36 -1.59
C VAL A 116 6.06 15.29 -1.68
N SER A 117 6.05 16.39 -0.91
CA SER A 117 5.01 17.41 -1.01
C SER A 117 4.98 18.03 -2.42
N ASP A 118 6.13 18.45 -2.93
CA ASP A 118 6.27 19.07 -4.24
C ASP A 118 5.95 18.11 -5.38
N TRP A 119 6.28 16.82 -5.23
CA TRP A 119 5.91 15.76 -6.17
C TRP A 119 4.39 15.68 -6.41
N MET A 120 3.58 15.95 -5.37
CA MET A 120 2.13 15.87 -5.44
C MET A 120 1.46 17.18 -5.85
N ASN A 121 2.18 18.30 -5.84
CA ASN A 121 1.60 19.63 -6.02
C ASN A 121 1.79 20.16 -7.46
N SER A 122 0.65 20.40 -8.13
CA SER A 122 0.60 20.92 -9.51
C SER A 122 1.19 22.33 -9.69
N GLU A 123 1.30 23.12 -8.62
CA GLU A 123 1.82 24.49 -8.68
C GLU A 123 3.35 24.55 -8.58
N THR A 124 3.98 23.49 -8.08
CA THR A 124 5.42 23.45 -7.75
C THR A 124 6.23 22.56 -8.68
N ASP A 125 5.67 22.11 -9.82
CA ASP A 125 6.28 21.14 -10.76
C ASP A 125 7.79 21.38 -10.98
N ASP A 126 8.60 20.59 -10.26
CA ASP A 126 10.04 20.81 -10.12
C ASP A 126 10.75 20.51 -11.47
N PRO A 127 11.55 21.44 -12.00
CA PRO A 127 12.32 21.22 -13.22
C PRO A 127 13.27 20.03 -13.17
N VAL A 128 13.68 19.54 -11.99
CA VAL A 128 14.60 18.40 -11.83
C VAL A 128 14.16 17.17 -12.62
N TYR A 129 12.86 16.87 -12.63
CA TYR A 129 12.30 15.70 -13.32
C TYR A 129 12.39 15.80 -14.85
N ARG A 130 12.37 17.03 -15.39
CA ARG A 130 12.54 17.29 -16.84
C ARG A 130 13.99 17.14 -17.30
N LEU A 131 14.94 17.15 -16.37
CA LEU A 131 16.37 16.98 -16.64
C LEU A 131 16.81 15.51 -16.55
N GLU A 132 15.93 14.60 -16.11
CA GLU A 132 16.23 13.17 -16.07
C GLU A 132 16.29 12.53 -17.47
N GLU A 133 16.89 11.34 -17.56
CA GLU A 133 16.92 10.52 -18.77
C GLU A 133 16.26 9.14 -18.49
N PRO A 134 15.05 8.86 -19.02
CA PRO A 134 14.22 9.73 -19.86
C PRO A 134 13.57 10.88 -19.07
N ALA A 135 13.37 12.02 -19.75
CA ALA A 135 12.71 13.17 -19.14
C ALA A 135 11.26 12.84 -18.78
N ARG A 136 10.83 13.30 -17.60
CA ARG A 136 9.48 13.09 -17.08
C ARG A 136 8.98 14.32 -16.32
N VAL A 137 7.79 14.20 -15.74
CA VAL A 137 7.16 15.24 -14.91
C VAL A 137 6.90 14.71 -13.52
N SER A 138 6.67 15.63 -12.59
CA SER A 138 6.17 15.29 -11.26
C SER A 138 4.77 14.68 -11.32
N GLY A 139 4.36 14.02 -10.23
CA GLY A 139 3.05 13.38 -10.14
C GLY A 139 1.88 14.36 -10.29
N ASN A 140 2.01 15.57 -9.71
CA ASN A 140 0.97 16.62 -9.70
C ASN A 140 -0.40 16.13 -9.17
N ARG A 141 -0.37 15.09 -8.34
CA ARG A 141 -1.51 14.51 -7.63
C ARG A 141 -1.02 13.78 -6.39
N THR A 142 -1.92 13.50 -5.46
CA THR A 142 -1.69 12.53 -4.38
C THR A 142 -1.32 11.16 -4.95
N MET A 143 -0.50 10.42 -4.21
CA MET A 143 -0.08 9.06 -4.54
C MET A 143 -1.28 8.09 -4.48
N ILE A 144 -1.35 7.21 -5.48
CA ILE A 144 -2.28 6.07 -5.55
C ILE A 144 -1.64 4.86 -4.86
N LEU A 145 -0.32 4.69 -5.00
CA LEU A 145 0.48 3.66 -4.36
C LEU A 145 1.66 4.29 -3.62
N ALA A 146 2.09 3.70 -2.50
CA ALA A 146 3.24 4.24 -1.78
C ALA A 146 4.54 4.05 -2.56
N SER A 147 4.62 3.01 -3.40
CA SER A 147 5.75 2.77 -4.31
C SER A 147 6.01 3.88 -5.33
N GLU A 148 5.07 4.80 -5.55
CA GLU A 148 5.33 6.04 -6.30
C GLU A 148 6.44 6.88 -5.66
N LEU A 149 6.69 6.72 -4.35
CA LEU A 149 7.81 7.34 -3.64
C LEU A 149 9.16 7.04 -4.30
N ASN A 150 9.34 5.88 -4.92
CA ASN A 150 10.57 5.54 -5.64
C ASN A 150 10.84 6.46 -6.86
N SER A 151 9.82 7.20 -7.30
CA SER A 151 9.91 8.20 -8.37
C SER A 151 10.17 9.62 -7.84
N VAL A 152 10.32 9.82 -6.53
CA VAL A 152 10.63 11.14 -5.96
C VAL A 152 12.13 11.40 -6.03
N ALA A 153 12.52 12.64 -6.34
CA ALA A 153 13.92 13.02 -6.47
C ALA A 153 14.71 12.68 -5.19
N GLY A 154 15.88 12.05 -5.37
CA GLY A 154 16.74 11.62 -4.27
C GLY A 154 16.43 10.22 -3.71
N MET A 155 15.33 9.59 -4.10
CA MET A 155 15.03 8.22 -3.72
C MET A 155 15.83 7.20 -4.53
N THR A 156 16.12 6.06 -3.89
CA THR A 156 16.70 4.88 -4.53
C THR A 156 15.85 3.64 -4.22
N SER A 157 16.04 2.57 -4.98
CA SER A 157 15.36 1.30 -4.74
C SER A 157 15.63 0.74 -3.35
N GLU A 158 16.85 0.90 -2.83
CA GLU A 158 17.25 0.48 -1.48
C GLU A 158 16.57 1.34 -0.41
N ALA A 159 16.51 2.66 -0.63
CA ALA A 159 15.82 3.57 0.28
C ALA A 159 14.31 3.26 0.34
N TRP A 160 13.70 2.99 -0.82
CA TRP A 160 12.32 2.54 -0.90
C TRP A 160 12.10 1.24 -0.13
N GLN A 161 12.95 0.22 -0.33
CA GLN A 161 12.81 -1.07 0.36
C GLN A 161 12.89 -0.94 1.88
N ALA A 162 13.74 -0.05 2.40
CA ALA A 162 13.82 0.20 3.84
C ALA A 162 12.64 1.02 4.38
N LEU A 163 12.09 1.95 3.59
CA LEU A 163 10.99 2.82 4.04
C LEU A 163 9.60 2.19 3.84
N ALA A 164 9.43 1.32 2.85
CA ALA A 164 8.14 0.72 2.47
C ALA A 164 7.34 0.10 3.63
N PRO A 165 7.95 -0.62 4.61
CA PRO A 165 7.21 -1.18 5.74
C PRO A 165 6.54 -0.12 6.63
N TYR A 166 6.99 1.13 6.57
CA TYR A 166 6.57 2.22 7.45
C TYR A 166 5.64 3.24 6.77
N VAL A 167 5.44 3.13 5.46
CA VAL A 167 4.64 4.08 4.67
C VAL A 167 3.52 3.39 3.91
N THR A 168 2.48 4.16 3.60
CA THR A 168 1.34 3.74 2.78
C THR A 168 0.83 4.94 1.97
N ALA A 169 -0.07 4.69 1.01
CA ALA A 169 -0.81 5.73 0.32
C ALA A 169 -2.29 5.35 0.27
N TYR A 170 -3.14 6.23 0.81
CA TYR A 170 -4.59 6.14 0.64
C TYR A 170 -5.20 7.54 0.50
N PRO A 171 -6.42 7.67 -0.05
CA PRO A 171 -7.04 8.97 -0.25
C PRO A 171 -7.24 9.74 1.06
N GLY A 172 -6.84 11.00 1.06
CA GLY A 172 -7.00 11.91 2.21
C GLY A 172 -5.66 12.49 2.68
N SER A 173 -5.75 13.59 3.44
CA SER A 173 -4.60 14.28 4.03
C SER A 173 -4.38 13.93 5.50
N ALA A 174 -5.20 13.06 6.08
CA ALA A 174 -5.00 12.54 7.43
C ALA A 174 -4.09 11.31 7.40
N SER A 175 -3.27 11.17 8.44
CA SER A 175 -2.45 9.98 8.71
C SER A 175 -2.61 9.53 10.17
N PRO A 176 -3.81 9.08 10.61
CA PRO A 176 -3.95 8.42 11.91
C PRO A 176 -2.97 7.23 11.99
N ILE A 177 -2.27 7.12 13.12
CA ILE A 177 -1.34 6.03 13.39
C ILE A 177 -1.89 5.17 14.53
N ASP A 178 -2.09 3.88 14.28
CA ASP A 178 -2.45 2.87 15.31
C ASP A 178 -1.18 2.44 16.05
N LEU A 179 -0.80 3.21 17.08
CA LEU A 179 0.42 2.96 17.85
C LEU A 179 0.40 1.63 18.60
N GLU A 180 -0.77 1.10 18.97
CA GLU A 180 -0.86 -0.14 19.75
C GLU A 180 -0.43 -1.35 18.91
N ARG A 181 -0.84 -1.38 17.63
CA ARG A 181 -0.56 -2.51 16.73
C ARG A 181 0.69 -2.31 15.86
N SER A 182 1.09 -1.05 15.64
CA SER A 182 2.25 -0.67 14.83
C SER A 182 3.57 -1.24 15.35
N ASN A 183 4.58 -1.30 14.48
CA ASN A 183 5.93 -1.71 14.86
C ASN A 183 6.64 -0.70 15.79
N GLU A 184 7.76 -1.12 16.38
CA GLU A 184 8.51 -0.34 17.38
C GLU A 184 8.97 1.03 16.84
N VAL A 185 9.44 1.10 15.58
CA VAL A 185 9.88 2.35 14.95
C VAL A 185 8.74 3.36 14.86
N MET A 186 7.56 2.91 14.43
CA MET A 186 6.36 3.76 14.36
C MET A 186 5.94 4.22 15.76
N GLN A 187 5.99 3.34 16.75
CA GLN A 187 5.70 3.69 18.15
C GLN A 187 6.64 4.79 18.66
N GLU A 188 7.96 4.64 18.46
CA GLU A 188 8.96 5.60 18.90
C GLU A 188 8.83 6.96 18.20
N VAL A 189 8.70 6.97 16.87
CA VAL A 189 8.71 8.22 16.08
C VAL A 189 7.45 9.06 16.32
N PHE A 190 6.31 8.40 16.55
CA PHE A 190 4.99 9.02 16.63
C PHE A 190 4.41 9.04 18.06
N ALA A 191 5.16 8.65 19.10
CA ALA A 191 4.70 8.64 20.49
C ALA A 191 4.12 9.99 20.96
N ASP A 192 4.75 11.10 20.56
CA ASP A 192 4.34 12.46 20.93
C ASP A 192 3.39 13.11 19.90
N ARG A 193 2.91 12.35 18.91
CA ARG A 193 1.97 12.88 17.91
C ARG A 193 0.57 12.90 18.51
N PRO A 194 -0.15 14.04 18.45
CA PRO A 194 -1.54 14.08 18.89
C PRO A 194 -2.39 13.15 18.03
N ALA A 195 -3.42 12.55 18.63
CA ALA A 195 -4.39 11.76 17.90
C ALA A 195 -5.04 12.61 16.78
N ALA A 196 -5.20 12.01 15.60
CA ALA A 196 -5.80 12.69 14.46
C ALA A 196 -7.29 12.98 14.73
N GLU A 197 -7.76 14.15 14.32
CA GLU A 197 -9.19 14.50 14.39
C GLU A 197 -10.06 13.62 13.49
N GLN A 198 -9.50 13.19 12.36
CA GLN A 198 -10.11 12.27 11.41
C GLN A 198 -9.35 10.95 11.42
N THR A 199 -10.10 9.85 11.54
CA THR A 199 -9.55 8.49 11.58
C THR A 199 -10.07 7.66 10.41
N PRO A 200 -9.77 8.04 9.14
CA PRO A 200 -10.16 7.24 7.99
C PRO A 200 -9.60 5.82 8.12
N TRP A 201 -10.45 4.82 7.91
CA TRP A 201 -10.08 3.42 8.09
C TRP A 201 -9.99 2.71 6.75
N PHE A 202 -8.77 2.64 6.24
CA PHE A 202 -8.44 1.90 5.03
C PHE A 202 -7.74 0.59 5.37
N VAL A 203 -8.10 -0.46 4.66
CA VAL A 203 -7.53 -1.80 4.82
C VAL A 203 -7.06 -2.31 3.48
N ARG A 204 -5.85 -2.87 3.43
CA ARG A 204 -5.32 -3.53 2.24
C ARG A 204 -5.61 -5.01 2.32
N LEU A 205 -6.41 -5.51 1.40
CA LEU A 205 -6.68 -6.93 1.21
C LEU A 205 -5.70 -7.51 0.18
N GLN A 206 -4.94 -8.51 0.60
CA GLN A 206 -4.15 -9.34 -0.29
C GLN A 206 -4.82 -10.69 -0.46
N LEU A 207 -5.06 -11.08 -1.70
CA LEU A 207 -5.63 -12.36 -2.08
C LEU A 207 -4.62 -13.14 -2.93
N THR A 208 -4.42 -14.40 -2.59
CA THR A 208 -3.66 -15.35 -3.42
C THR A 208 -4.58 -16.51 -3.79
N ALA A 209 -4.73 -16.79 -5.09
CA ALA A 209 -5.46 -17.95 -5.58
C ALA A 209 -4.49 -18.97 -6.19
N GLU A 210 -4.53 -20.22 -5.71
CA GLU A 210 -3.67 -21.30 -6.19
C GLU A 210 -4.40 -22.22 -7.17
N PHE A 211 -3.90 -22.28 -8.41
CA PHE A 211 -4.37 -23.17 -9.48
C PHE A 211 -3.26 -24.17 -9.82
N GLY A 212 -3.24 -25.31 -9.12
CA GLY A 212 -2.17 -26.30 -9.26
C GLY A 212 -0.82 -25.69 -8.91
N GLU A 213 0.05 -25.48 -9.90
CA GLU A 213 1.38 -24.87 -9.72
C GLU A 213 1.40 -23.35 -9.93
N ARG A 214 0.27 -22.73 -10.33
CA ARG A 214 0.19 -21.29 -10.59
C ARG A 214 -0.44 -20.56 -9.42
N ARG A 215 0.12 -19.39 -9.12
CA ARG A 215 -0.43 -18.44 -8.14
C ARG A 215 -0.82 -17.16 -8.83
N PHE A 216 -2.01 -16.68 -8.51
CA PHE A 216 -2.51 -15.39 -8.96
C PHE A 216 -2.73 -14.51 -7.75
N TYR A 217 -2.29 -13.26 -7.86
CA TYR A 217 -2.35 -12.29 -6.77
C TYR A 217 -3.36 -11.20 -7.12
N GLN A 218 -4.06 -10.73 -6.10
CA GLN A 218 -4.84 -9.50 -6.15
C GLN A 218 -4.54 -8.69 -4.90
N CYS A 219 -4.17 -7.43 -5.09
CA CYS A 219 -4.08 -6.43 -4.04
C CYS A 219 -5.26 -5.48 -4.16
N THR A 220 -5.90 -5.14 -3.04
CA THR A 220 -7.05 -4.25 -3.04
C THR A 220 -7.01 -3.33 -1.85
N LEU A 221 -7.15 -2.02 -2.09
CA LEU A 221 -7.34 -1.02 -1.06
C LEU A 221 -8.85 -0.83 -0.84
N LEU A 222 -9.31 -1.08 0.38
CA LEU A 222 -10.69 -0.99 0.80
C LEU A 222 -10.88 0.19 1.73
N ASP A 223 -11.95 0.95 1.51
CA ASP A 223 -12.52 1.90 2.46
C ASP A 223 -13.54 1.12 3.30
N ALA A 224 -13.09 0.65 4.46
CA ALA A 224 -13.83 -0.26 5.33
C ALA A 224 -15.19 0.30 5.80
N PRO A 225 -15.28 1.52 6.36
CA PRO A 225 -16.56 2.03 6.87
C PRO A 225 -17.56 2.38 5.75
N ASN A 226 -17.07 2.68 4.55
CA ASN A 226 -17.94 3.08 3.42
C ASN A 226 -18.28 1.92 2.48
N GLY A 227 -17.76 0.71 2.71
CA GLY A 227 -18.08 -0.43 1.86
C GLY A 227 -17.59 -0.25 0.42
N LYS A 228 -16.42 0.35 0.23
CA LYS A 228 -15.96 0.77 -1.10
C LYS A 228 -14.57 0.26 -1.43
N VAL A 229 -14.43 -0.25 -2.66
CA VAL A 229 -13.14 -0.56 -3.27
C VAL A 229 -12.53 0.73 -3.83
N VAL A 230 -11.37 1.10 -3.31
CA VAL A 230 -10.63 2.31 -3.73
C VAL A 230 -9.73 2.00 -4.92
N LEU A 231 -8.95 0.91 -4.82
CA LEU A 231 -8.00 0.46 -5.83
C LEU A 231 -7.99 -1.06 -5.88
N ARG A 232 -7.90 -1.63 -7.08
CA ARG A 232 -7.73 -3.07 -7.30
C ARG A 232 -6.65 -3.31 -8.33
N GLU A 233 -5.68 -4.15 -7.98
CA GLU A 233 -4.58 -4.53 -8.85
C GLU A 233 -4.41 -6.05 -8.91
N GLN A 234 -4.10 -6.57 -10.10
CA GLN A 234 -3.85 -8.01 -10.31
C GLN A 234 -2.37 -8.36 -10.12
N THR A 235 -1.82 -7.96 -8.99
CA THR A 235 -0.43 -8.12 -8.60
C THR A 235 -0.36 -8.36 -7.11
N ALA A 236 0.79 -8.81 -6.61
CA ALA A 236 1.06 -8.79 -5.18
C ALA A 236 1.00 -7.36 -4.65
N CYS A 237 0.65 -7.22 -3.37
CA CYS A 237 0.70 -5.92 -2.71
C CYS A 237 2.15 -5.44 -2.58
N GLU A 238 2.33 -4.12 -2.52
CA GLU A 238 3.61 -3.53 -2.11
C GLU A 238 3.96 -3.97 -0.68
N PRO A 239 5.26 -4.13 -0.36
CA PRO A 239 5.73 -4.63 0.93
C PRO A 239 5.27 -3.74 2.09
#